data_AF-A0A4U7D347-F1
#
_entry.id   AF-A0A4U7D347-F1
#
_cell.length_a   1.000
_cell.length_b   1.000
_cell.length_c   1.000
_cell.angle_alpha   90.00
_cell.angle_beta   90.00
_cell.angle_gamma   90.00
#
_symmetry.space_group_name_H-M   'P 1'
#
loop_
_entity.id
_entity.type
_entity.pdbx_description
1 polymer ?
#
loop_
_entity_poly.entity_id
_entity_poly.type
_entity_poly.pdbx_seq_one_letter_code
_entity_poly.pdbx_strand_id
1 'polypeptide(L)'
;MYDVLLGIGLDDEKRAVAQAEVVADLPDAPNEVTAHLCHVFQDNPEGASVHQLGTVRRAREILEEAGVNCVHYEASGDPGEELIAAADEVDA
;
A
#
# COMPACT_ATOMS: atom_id res chain seq x y z
N MET A 1 -3.05 -17.82 0.90
CA MET A 1 -2.82 -16.51 0.27
C MET A 1 -3.43 -15.48 1.20
N TYR A 2 -2.63 -14.50 1.58
CA TYR A 2 -2.93 -13.47 2.54
C TYR A 2 -2.90 -12.13 1.82
N ASP A 3 -3.89 -11.32 2.10
CA ASP A 3 -3.98 -9.95 1.63
C ASP A 3 -3.43 -9.05 2.74
N VAL A 4 -2.49 -8.18 2.41
CA VAL A 4 -1.86 -7.27 3.37
C VAL A 4 -2.06 -5.84 2.89
N LEU A 5 -2.78 -5.04 3.67
CA LEU A 5 -3.01 -3.63 3.36
C LEU A 5 -1.88 -2.76 3.94
N LEU A 6 -1.20 -2.00 3.07
CA LEU A 6 -0.19 -1.02 3.45
C LEU A 6 -0.75 0.37 3.26
N GLY A 7 -1.04 1.07 4.36
CA GLY A 7 -1.38 2.50 4.34
C GLY A 7 -0.15 3.36 4.08
N ILE A 8 -0.11 4.03 2.94
CA ILE A 8 1.02 4.83 2.47
C ILE A 8 0.73 6.32 2.68
N GLY A 9 1.52 7.00 3.50
CA GLY A 9 1.48 8.46 3.67
C GLY A 9 2.43 9.17 2.70
N LEU A 10 2.08 10.39 2.27
CA LEU A 10 2.95 11.18 1.38
C LEU A 10 4.18 11.72 2.10
N ASP A 11 4.02 12.14 3.35
CA ASP A 11 5.06 12.85 4.12
C ASP A 11 6.11 11.93 4.77
N ASP A 12 5.95 10.60 4.70
CA ASP A 12 6.79 9.64 5.43
C ASP A 12 7.23 8.47 4.54
N GLU A 13 8.08 8.77 3.56
CA GLU A 13 8.66 7.76 2.66
C GLU A 13 9.41 6.66 3.40
N LYS A 14 10.12 7.01 4.48
CA LYS A 14 10.86 6.04 5.30
C LYS A 14 9.94 4.99 5.91
N ARG A 15 8.76 5.40 6.37
CA ARG A 15 7.76 4.47 6.89
C ARG A 15 7.20 3.56 5.81
N ALA A 16 6.88 4.10 4.63
CA ALA A 16 6.40 3.32 3.50
C ALA A 16 7.42 2.25 3.06
N VAL A 17 8.70 2.63 3.01
CA VAL A 17 9.82 1.71 2.75
C VAL A 17 9.90 0.63 3.81
N ALA A 18 9.92 0.99 5.09
CA ALA A 18 10.01 0.03 6.19
C ALA A 18 8.84 -0.96 6.21
N GLN A 19 7.63 -0.51 5.88
CA GLN A 19 6.45 -1.39 5.76
C GLN A 19 6.61 -2.37 4.60
N ALA A 20 7.07 -1.90 3.43
CA ALA A 20 7.32 -2.75 2.27
C ALA A 20 8.40 -3.80 2.55
N GLU A 21 9.50 -3.43 3.22
CA GLU A 21 10.57 -4.35 3.62
C GLU A 21 10.06 -5.44 4.56
N VAL A 22 9.23 -5.09 5.56
CA VAL A 22 8.64 -6.08 6.49
C VAL A 22 7.76 -7.09 5.75
N VAL A 23 6.95 -6.62 4.79
CA VAL A 23 6.08 -7.50 4.00
C VAL A 23 6.90 -8.39 3.06
N ALA A 24 7.95 -7.84 2.45
CA ALA A 24 8.88 -8.61 1.60
C ALA A 24 9.64 -9.70 2.38
N ASP A 25 9.93 -9.46 3.67
CA ASP A 25 10.60 -10.41 4.56
C ASP A 25 9.66 -11.49 5.13
N LEU A 26 8.36 -11.47 4.82
CA LEU A 26 7.43 -12.50 5.27
C LEU A 26 7.76 -13.88 4.65
N PRO A 27 7.54 -14.98 5.40
CA PRO A 27 7.77 -16.33 4.88
C PRO A 27 6.92 -16.59 3.62
N ASP A 28 7.56 -17.06 2.56
CA ASP A 28 6.93 -17.37 1.27
C ASP A 28 6.09 -16.22 0.67
N ALA A 29 6.43 -14.97 1.02
CA ALA A 29 5.77 -13.76 0.52
C ALA A 29 5.50 -13.74 -1.00
N PRO A 30 6.43 -14.20 -1.88
CA PRO A 30 6.20 -14.17 -3.33
C PRO A 30 5.03 -15.03 -3.81
N ASN A 31 4.66 -16.08 -3.06
CA ASN A 31 3.60 -17.01 -3.42
C ASN A 31 2.35 -16.88 -2.55
N GLU A 32 2.52 -16.42 -1.30
CA GLU A 32 1.44 -16.37 -0.32
C GLU A 32 0.90 -14.98 -0.06
N VAL A 33 1.56 -13.89 -0.47
CA VAL A 33 1.14 -12.52 -0.12
C VAL A 33 0.77 -11.70 -1.35
N THR A 34 -0.37 -10.99 -1.25
CA THR A 34 -0.70 -9.86 -2.11
C THR A 34 -0.68 -8.58 -1.26
N ALA A 35 0.18 -7.64 -1.63
CA ALA A 35 0.32 -6.35 -0.96
C ALA A 35 -0.57 -5.29 -1.62
N HIS A 36 -1.49 -4.73 -0.86
CA HIS A 36 -2.41 -3.66 -1.27
C HIS A 36 -1.86 -2.32 -0.80
N LEU A 37 -1.26 -1.56 -1.72
CA LEU A 37 -0.70 -0.24 -1.47
C LEU A 37 -1.84 0.80 -1.48
N CYS A 38 -2.31 1.17 -0.29
CA CYS A 38 -3.45 2.06 -0.11
C CYS A 38 -3.02 3.49 0.21
N HIS A 39 -3.54 4.47 -0.52
CA HIS A 39 -3.44 5.87 -0.15
C HIS A 39 -4.83 6.50 -0.04
N VAL A 40 -5.07 7.18 1.08
CA VAL A 40 -6.30 7.95 1.31
C VAL A 40 -6.00 9.43 1.10
N PHE A 41 -6.62 9.99 0.08
CA PHE A 41 -6.51 11.41 -0.23
C PHE A 41 -7.43 12.24 0.66
N GLN A 42 -6.85 13.14 1.47
CA GLN A 42 -7.63 14.08 2.29
C GLN A 42 -8.07 15.32 1.51
N ASP A 43 -7.20 15.81 0.62
CA ASP A 43 -7.49 16.91 -0.31
C ASP A 43 -6.82 16.57 -1.65
N ASN A 44 -7.62 16.18 -2.64
CA ASN A 44 -7.15 15.82 -3.98
C ASN A 44 -7.93 16.53 -5.09
N PRO A 45 -7.90 17.87 -5.13
CA PRO A 45 -8.61 18.65 -6.13
C PRO A 45 -8.07 18.44 -7.54
N GLU A 46 -6.80 18.03 -7.68
CA GLU A 46 -6.13 17.79 -8.96
C GLU A 46 -6.36 16.37 -9.50
N GLY A 47 -6.99 15.48 -8.72
CA GLY A 47 -7.25 14.09 -9.13
C GLY A 47 -5.96 13.27 -9.32
N ALA A 48 -4.96 13.52 -8.48
CA ALA A 48 -3.76 12.69 -8.42
C ALA A 48 -4.16 11.22 -8.13
N SER A 49 -3.55 10.28 -8.82
CA SER A 49 -3.76 8.86 -8.60
C SER A 49 -2.63 8.27 -7.75
N VAL A 50 -2.94 7.24 -6.98
CA VAL A 50 -1.99 6.56 -6.09
C VAL A 50 -0.71 6.10 -6.81
N HIS A 51 -0.79 5.71 -8.08
CA HIS A 51 0.37 5.31 -8.90
C HIS A 51 1.34 6.45 -9.25
N GLN A 52 0.90 7.70 -9.09
CA GLN A 52 1.72 8.89 -9.38
C GLN A 52 2.57 9.31 -8.18
N LEU A 53 2.29 8.77 -7.00
CA LEU A 53 2.95 9.13 -5.75
C LEU A 53 4.33 8.47 -5.65
N GLY A 54 5.37 9.28 -5.45
CA GLY A 54 6.75 8.79 -5.31
C GLY A 54 6.90 7.77 -4.16
N THR A 55 6.22 8.03 -3.05
CA THR A 55 6.24 7.16 -1.87
C THR A 55 5.64 5.78 -2.14
N VAL A 56 4.52 5.72 -2.87
CA VAL A 56 3.89 4.45 -3.29
C VAL A 56 4.79 3.70 -4.26
N ARG A 57 5.37 4.41 -5.24
CA ARG A 57 6.31 3.80 -6.20
C ARG A 57 7.48 3.16 -5.48
N ARG A 58 8.06 3.84 -4.48
CA ARG A 58 9.21 3.30 -3.75
C ARG A 58 8.87 2.04 -2.96
N ALA A 59 7.73 2.02 -2.28
CA ALA A 59 7.24 0.82 -1.59
C ALA A 59 6.98 -0.34 -2.57
N ARG A 60 6.38 -0.04 -3.72
CA ARG A 60 6.11 -1.03 -4.77
C ARG A 60 7.38 -1.64 -5.33
N GLU A 61 8.39 -0.84 -5.64
CA GLU A 61 9.67 -1.32 -6.17
C GLU A 61 10.28 -2.40 -5.26
N ILE A 62 10.29 -2.17 -3.94
CA ILE A 62 10.81 -3.12 -2.95
C ILE A 62 10.05 -4.45 -2.98
N LEU A 63 8.72 -4.38 -3.02
CA LEU A 63 7.85 -5.56 -3.03
C LEU A 63 7.97 -6.34 -4.36
N GLU A 64 8.02 -5.63 -5.49
CA GLU A 64 8.22 -6.22 -6.82
C GLU A 64 9.61 -6.86 -6.96
N GLU A 65 10.66 -6.25 -6.41
CA GLU A 65 12.02 -6.81 -6.35
C GLU A 65 12.06 -8.11 -5.52
N ALA A 66 11.23 -8.22 -4.49
CA ALA A 66 11.06 -9.44 -3.71
C ALA A 66 10.14 -10.48 -4.38
N GLY A 67 9.46 -10.13 -5.46
CA GLY A 67 8.51 -11.01 -6.17
C GLY A 67 7.11 -11.05 -5.55
N VAL A 68 6.78 -10.10 -4.67
CA VAL A 68 5.46 -9.98 -4.04
C VAL A 68 4.48 -9.32 -5.01
N ASN A 69 3.27 -9.89 -5.12
CA ASN A 69 2.22 -9.31 -5.95
C ASN A 69 1.71 -8.00 -5.34
N CYS A 70 1.59 -6.95 -6.16
CA CYS A 70 1.21 -5.61 -5.69
C CYS A 70 -0.06 -5.12 -6.37
N VAL A 71 -1.03 -4.70 -5.57
CA VAL A 71 -2.26 -4.04 -6.00
C VAL A 71 -2.29 -2.63 -5.42
N HIS A 72 -2.87 -1.69 -6.14
CA HIS A 72 -3.01 -0.31 -5.65
C HIS A 72 -4.45 -0.06 -5.27
N TYR A 73 -4.62 0.63 -4.15
CA TYR A 73 -5.92 1.04 -3.63
C TYR A 73 -5.91 2.54 -3.41
N GLU A 74 -6.93 3.23 -3.87
CA GLU A 74 -7.08 4.66 -3.66
C GLU A 74 -8.46 4.98 -3.10
N ALA A 75 -8.47 5.77 -2.03
CA ALA A 75 -9.68 6.23 -1.37
C ALA A 75 -9.58 7.73 -1.10
N SER A 76 -10.69 8.35 -0.74
CA SER A 76 -10.74 9.78 -0.40
C SER A 76 -11.66 9.99 0.79
N GLY A 77 -11.18 10.68 1.82
CA GLY A 77 -11.93 10.82 3.08
C GLY A 77 -11.03 10.87 4.30
N ASP A 78 -11.55 10.38 5.43
CA ASP A 78 -10.76 10.19 6.65
C ASP A 78 -9.82 8.98 6.50
N PRO A 79 -8.50 9.14 6.67
CA PRO A 79 -7.56 8.05 6.48
C PRO A 79 -7.83 6.82 7.36
N GLY A 80 -8.29 7.00 8.59
CA GLY A 80 -8.53 5.88 9.50
C GLY A 80 -9.76 5.08 9.07
N GLU A 81 -10.87 5.77 8.79
CA GLU A 81 -12.11 5.13 8.35
C GLU A 81 -11.94 4.43 7.01
N GLU A 82 -11.32 5.11 6.03
CA GLU A 82 -11.13 4.55 4.68
C GLU A 82 -10.14 3.38 4.67
N LEU A 83 -9.10 3.40 5.51
CA LEU A 83 -8.17 2.26 5.62
C LEU A 83 -8.86 1.02 6.22
N ILE A 84 -9.73 1.20 7.22
CA ILE A 84 -10.49 0.09 7.79
C ILE A 84 -11.48 -0.46 6.78
N ALA A 85 -12.16 0.40 6.03
CA ALA A 85 -13.09 -0.02 4.98
C ALA A 85 -12.37 -0.75 3.84
N ALA A 86 -11.20 -0.26 3.41
CA ALA A 86 -10.37 -0.93 2.42
C ALA A 86 -9.92 -2.32 2.89
N ALA A 87 -9.49 -2.43 4.16
CA ALA A 87 -9.08 -3.70 4.76
C ALA A 87 -10.24 -4.72 4.77
N ASP A 88 -11.45 -4.29 5.13
CA ASP A 88 -12.66 -5.14 5.12
C ASP A 88 -13.01 -5.61 3.69
N GLU A 89 -12.84 -4.75 2.69
CA GLU A 89 -13.11 -5.07 1.29
C GLU A 89 -12.14 -6.12 0.71
N VAL A 90 -10.87 -6.10 1.15
CA VAL A 90 -9.83 -7.04 0.67
C VAL A 90 -9.53 -8.19 1.63
N ASP A 91 -10.26 -8.31 2.75
CA ASP A 91 -10.04 -9.32 3.80
C ASP A 91 -8.60 -9.30 4.38
N ALA A 92 -8.11 -8.08 4.71
CA ALA A 92 -6.74 -7.81 5.19
C ALA A 92 -6.66 -7.24 6.62
#